data_AF-A0A2V5ML10-F1
#
_entry.id   AF-A0A2V5ML10-F1
#
_cell.length_a   1.000
_cell.length_b   1.000
_cell.length_c   1.000
_cell.angle_alpha   90.00
_cell.angle_beta   90.00
_cell.angle_gamma   90.00
#
_symmetry.space_group_name_H-M   'P 1'
#
loop_
_entity.id
_entity.type
_entity.pdbx_description
1 polymer ?
#
loop_
_entity_poly.entity_id
_entity_poly.type
_entity_poly.pdbx_seq_one_letter_code
_entity_poly.pdbx_strand_id
1 'polypeptide(L)'
;MSSALGIYQDDVFKMACEQFRVIADYLEIEPNHRERLMLPKRAIAVTLPVHMDDGSTNTYQGYRVQHHLTLGPTKGGTRFAPDLSMGET
;
A
#
# COMPACT_ATOMS: atom_id res chain seq x y z
N MET A 1 -2.99 -19.87 10.75
CA MET A 1 -3.77 -18.63 10.53
C MET A 1 -2.89 -17.60 9.79
N SER A 2 -2.47 -17.90 8.55
CA SER A 2 -1.54 -17.07 7.78
C SER A 2 -2.15 -16.70 6.43
N SER A 3 -3.24 -15.93 6.47
CA SER A 3 -3.88 -15.34 5.28
C SER A 3 -3.92 -13.80 5.35
N ALA A 4 -3.31 -13.20 6.37
CA ALA A 4 -3.56 -11.82 6.78
C ALA A 4 -2.90 -10.73 5.90
N LEU A 5 -2.06 -11.10 4.93
CA LEU A 5 -1.40 -10.12 4.06
C LEU A 5 -2.15 -9.86 2.75
N GLY A 6 -3.12 -10.69 2.36
CA GLY A 6 -4.02 -10.45 1.23
C GLY A 6 -3.33 -9.85 -0.01
N ILE A 7 -3.87 -8.73 -0.50
CA ILE A 7 -3.34 -7.99 -1.65
C ILE A 7 -2.06 -7.17 -1.33
N TYR A 8 -1.58 -7.18 -0.09
CA TYR A 8 -0.40 -6.43 0.40
C TYR A 8 0.80 -7.34 0.66
N GLN A 9 0.81 -8.54 0.07
CA GLN A 9 1.91 -9.49 0.24
C GLN A 9 3.17 -8.98 -0.48
N ASP A 10 4.02 -8.29 0.28
CA ASP A 10 5.30 -7.74 -0.17
C ASP A 10 6.28 -7.65 1.02
N ASP A 11 7.57 -7.80 0.76
CA ASP A 11 8.61 -7.73 1.79
C ASP A 11 8.72 -6.33 2.41
N VAL A 12 8.47 -5.27 1.62
CA VAL A 12 8.47 -3.88 2.11
C VAL A 12 7.32 -3.66 3.07
N PHE A 13 6.12 -4.14 2.75
CA PHE A 13 4.97 -4.03 3.64
C PHE A 13 5.16 -4.84 4.93
N LYS A 14 5.72 -6.05 4.81
CA LYS A 14 6.03 -6.91 5.96
C LYS A 14 7.02 -6.22 6.90
N MET A 15 8.11 -5.67 6.35
CA MET A 15 9.09 -4.89 7.12
C MET A 15 8.43 -3.71 7.83
N ALA A 16 7.58 -2.92 7.15
CA ALA A 16 6.87 -1.80 7.76
C ALA A 16 5.94 -2.25 8.90
N CYS A 17 5.25 -3.39 8.74
CA CYS A 17 4.41 -3.97 9.79
C CYS A 17 5.23 -4.41 11.01
N GLU A 18 6.42 -4.99 10.80
CA GLU A 18 7.33 -5.37 11.89
C GLU A 18 7.81 -4.14 12.66
N GLN A 19 8.23 -3.07 11.96
CA GLN A 19 8.62 -1.80 12.57
C GLN A 19 7.47 -1.17 13.37
N PHE A 20 6.26 -1.16 12.81
CA PHE A 20 5.08 -0.65 13.49
C PHE A 20 4.82 -1.40 14.80
N ARG A 21 4.91 -2.74 14.80
CA ARG A 21 4.66 -3.56 16.02
C ARG A 21 5.59 -3.17 17.16
N VAL A 22 6.89 -3.04 16.87
CA VAL A 22 7.91 -2.63 17.87
C VAL A 22 7.56 -1.30 18.51
N ILE A 23 7.18 -0.30 17.72
CA ILE A 23 6.84 1.03 18.23
C ILE A 23 5.46 1.05 18.91
N ALA A 24 4.49 0.28 18.42
CA ALA A 24 3.17 0.18 19.03
C ALA A 24 3.24 -0.44 20.43
N ASP A 25 4.16 -1.39 20.66
CA ASP A 25 4.46 -1.93 21.99
C ASP A 25 5.11 -0.87 22.88
N TYR A 26 6.12 -0.16 22.38
CA TYR A 26 6.81 0.89 23.14
C TYR A 26 5.88 2.05 23.54
N LEU A 27 4.93 2.41 22.68
CA LEU A 27 3.94 3.47 22.94
C LEU A 27 2.68 2.97 23.67
N GLU A 28 2.63 1.69 24.03
CA GLU A 28 1.47 1.07 24.69
C GLU A 28 0.15 1.33 23.94
N ILE A 29 0.20 1.31 22.60
CA ILE A 29 -1.01 1.51 21.78
C ILE A 29 -1.97 0.36 22.06
N GLU A 30 -3.20 0.68 22.45
CA GLU A 30 -4.24 -0.31 22.72
C GLU A 30 -4.46 -1.27 21.52
N PRO A 31 -4.58 -2.60 21.76
CA PRO A 31 -4.66 -3.59 20.69
C PRO A 31 -5.76 -3.33 19.65
N ASN A 32 -6.89 -2.78 20.09
CA ASN A 32 -8.04 -2.42 19.24
C ASN A 32 -7.72 -1.32 18.22
N HIS A 33 -6.69 -0.50 18.45
CA HIS A 33 -6.27 0.55 17.52
C HIS A 33 -5.16 0.09 16.57
N ARG A 34 -4.41 -0.96 16.93
CA ARG A 34 -3.22 -1.38 16.18
C ARG A 34 -3.56 -1.86 14.77
N GLU A 35 -4.58 -2.70 14.63
CA GLU A 35 -4.97 -3.25 13.32
C GLU A 35 -5.37 -2.14 12.34
N ARG A 36 -6.15 -1.17 12.83
CA ARG A 36 -6.57 -0.01 12.03
C ARG A 36 -5.40 0.87 11.59
N LEU A 37 -4.38 1.03 12.44
CA LEU A 37 -3.19 1.82 12.12
C LEU A 37 -2.23 1.06 11.19
N MET A 38 -2.24 -0.26 11.23
CA MET A 38 -1.37 -1.13 10.43
C MET A 38 -1.87 -1.29 8.99
N LEU A 39 -3.19 -1.36 8.78
CA LEU A 39 -3.78 -1.54 7.45
C LEU A 39 -4.20 -0.21 6.81
N PRO A 40 -4.01 -0.06 5.48
CA PRO A 40 -4.42 1.15 4.80
C PRO A 40 -5.95 1.30 4.78
N LYS A 41 -6.45 2.54 4.88
CA LYS A 41 -7.89 2.82 4.83
C LYS A 41 -8.51 2.45 3.49
N ARG A 42 -7.76 2.65 2.40
CA ARG A 42 -8.21 2.39 1.02
C ARG A 42 -7.02 2.11 0.12
N ALA A 43 -7.17 1.14 -0.76
CA ALA A 43 -6.25 0.86 -1.85
C ALA A 43 -7.05 0.74 -3.15
N ILE A 44 -6.55 1.34 -4.23
CA ILE A 44 -7.21 1.35 -5.53
C ILE A 44 -6.25 0.73 -6.54
N ALA A 45 -6.73 -0.28 -7.28
CA ALA A 45 -6.05 -0.82 -8.45
C ALA A 45 -6.78 -0.36 -9.71
N VAL A 46 -6.02 0.08 -10.71
CA VAL A 46 -6.54 0.53 -12.00
C VAL A 46 -5.77 -0.11 -13.14
N THR A 47 -6.46 -0.32 -14.26
CA THR A 47 -5.86 -0.70 -15.54
C THR A 47 -5.73 0.54 -16.40
N LEU A 48 -4.55 0.78 -16.94
CA LEU A 48 -4.17 1.99 -17.69
C LEU A 48 -3.77 1.59 -19.11
N PRO A 49 -4.70 1.59 -20.08
CA PRO A 49 -4.35 1.47 -21.48
C PRO A 49 -3.68 2.77 -21.97
N VAL A 50 -2.51 2.64 -22.59
CA VAL A 50 -1.71 3.76 -23.11
C VAL A 50 -1.46 3.52 -24.59
N HIS A 51 -1.77 4.54 -25.39
CA HIS A 51 -1.42 4.56 -26.80
C HIS A 51 0.06 4.92 -26.95
N MET A 52 0.81 4.07 -27.64
CA MET A 52 2.25 4.21 -27.81
C MET A 52 2.56 4.97 -29.10
N ASP A 53 3.78 5.50 -29.21
CA ASP A 53 4.22 6.27 -30.38
C ASP A 53 4.26 5.45 -31.68
N ASP A 54 4.36 4.11 -31.59
CA ASP A 54 4.34 3.19 -32.74
C ASP A 54 2.90 2.81 -33.20
N GLY A 55 1.88 3.38 -32.56
CA GLY A 55 0.47 3.10 -32.83
C GLY A 55 -0.10 1.89 -32.10
N SER A 56 0.72 1.14 -31.34
CA SER A 56 0.24 0.05 -30.49
C SER A 56 -0.47 0.58 -29.23
N THR A 57 -1.18 -0.32 -28.52
CA THR A 57 -1.75 -0.01 -27.20
C THR A 57 -1.18 -0.97 -26.17
N ASN A 58 -0.48 -0.44 -25.18
CA ASN A 58 0.04 -1.20 -24.06
C ASN A 58 -0.82 -0.96 -22.82
N THR A 59 -1.07 -2.02 -22.06
CA THR A 59 -1.88 -1.95 -20.86
C THR A 59 -1.00 -2.10 -19.62
N TYR A 60 -1.09 -1.13 -18.71
CA TYR A 60 -0.34 -1.11 -17.46
C TYR A 60 -1.27 -1.26 -16.26
N GLN A 61 -0.71 -1.68 -15.11
CA GLN A 61 -1.41 -1.65 -13.84
C GLN A 61 -0.93 -0.46 -13.02
N GLY A 62 -1.86 0.21 -12.34
CA GLY A 62 -1.56 1.32 -11.45
C GLY A 62 -2.21 1.12 -10.08
N TYR A 63 -1.55 1.64 -9.05
CA TYR A 63 -1.99 1.53 -7.66
C TYR A 63 -2.02 2.88 -6.97
N ARG A 64 -3.02 3.10 -6.11
CA ARG A 64 -3.04 4.22 -5.16
C ARG A 64 -3.49 3.74 -3.79
N VAL A 65 -2.56 3.73 -2.84
CA VAL A 65 -2.80 3.42 -1.44
C VAL A 65 -2.96 4.70 -0.64
N GLN A 66 -4.00 4.73 0.20
CA GLN A 66 -4.33 5.82 1.11
C GLN A 66 -4.37 5.27 2.54
N HIS A 67 -3.25 5.35 3.24
CA HIS A 67 -3.08 4.67 4.53
C HIS A 67 -3.97 5.25 5.64
N HIS A 68 -3.87 6.56 5.86
CA HIS A 68 -4.58 7.24 6.93
C HIS A 68 -5.12 8.59 6.47
N LEU A 69 -6.40 8.86 6.76
CA LEU A 69 -7.12 10.06 6.31
C LEU A 69 -7.60 10.94 7.48
N THR A 70 -7.34 10.53 8.72
CA THR A 70 -7.92 11.19 9.91
C THR A 70 -7.36 12.60 10.11
N LEU A 71 -6.11 12.85 9.68
CA LEU A 71 -5.45 14.15 9.81
C LEU A 71 -5.72 15.09 8.62
N GLY A 72 -6.55 14.68 7.67
CA GLY A 72 -6.85 15.43 6.45
C GLY A 72 -6.47 14.69 5.17
N PRO A 73 -6.33 15.42 4.04
CA PRO A 73 -5.99 14.82 2.75
C PRO A 73 -4.68 14.04 2.77
N THR A 74 -4.67 12.87 2.14
CA THR A 74 -3.46 12.03 2.07
C THR A 74 -2.38 12.69 1.22
N LYS A 75 -1.12 12.58 1.64
CA LYS A 75 0.05 12.97 0.85
C LYS A 75 0.93 11.75 0.59
N GLY A 76 1.36 11.60 -0.66
CA GLY A 76 2.27 10.53 -1.10
C GLY A 76 2.65 10.75 -2.56
N GLY A 77 3.88 10.38 -2.93
CA GLY A 77 4.38 10.49 -4.31
C GLY A 77 3.75 9.47 -5.26
N THR A 78 4.21 9.49 -6.51
CA THR A 78 3.90 8.47 -7.53
C THR A 78 5.21 7.85 -7.98
N ARG A 79 5.26 6.52 -8.07
CA ARG A 79 6.45 5.77 -8.49
C ARG A 79 6.12 5.00 -9.77
N PHE A 80 7.07 5.00 -10.70
CA PHE A 80 7.04 4.18 -11.91
C PHE A 80 8.17 3.17 -11.81
N ALA A 81 7.84 1.89 -11.69
CA ALA A 81 8.79 0.79 -11.62
C ALA A 81 8.18 -0.46 -12.27
N PRO A 82 8.96 -1.30 -12.96
CA PRO A 82 8.45 -2.47 -13.68
C PRO A 82 7.85 -3.53 -12.75
N ASP A 83 8.44 -3.71 -11.57
CA ASP A 83 8.08 -4.77 -10.62
C ASP A 83 7.23 -4.27 -9.44
N LEU A 84 6.57 -3.11 -9.59
CA LEU A 84 5.80 -2.49 -8.51
C LEU A 84 4.61 -3.36 -8.11
N SER A 85 4.51 -3.66 -6.81
CA SER A 85 3.38 -4.37 -6.22
C SER A 85 2.47 -3.46 -5.38
N MET A 86 1.25 -3.92 -5.08
CA MET A 86 0.33 -3.23 -4.17
C MET A 86 0.87 -3.16 -2.73
N GLY A 87 1.70 -4.11 -2.30
CA GLY A 87 2.32 -4.06 -0.97
C GLY A 87 3.52 -3.11 -0.89
N GLU A 88 4.19 -2.84 -2.01
CA GLU A 88 5.28 -1.85 -2.07
C GLU A 88 4.78 -0.39 -2.00
N THR A 89 3.47 -0.15 -2.23
CA THR A 89 2.87 1.19 -2.32
C THR A 89 2.27 1.71 -1.01
#